data_AF-A0A455SG97-F1
#
_entry.id   AF-A0A455SG97-F1
#
_cell.length_a   1.000
_cell.length_b   1.000
_cell.length_c   1.000
_cell.angle_alpha   90.00
_cell.angle_beta   90.00
_cell.angle_gamma   90.00
#
_symmetry.space_group_name_H-M   'P 1'
#
loop_
_entity.id
_entity.type
_entity.pdbx_description
1 polymer ?
#
loop_
_entity_poly.entity_id
_entity_poly.type
_entity_poly.pdbx_seq_one_letter_code
_entity_poly.pdbx_strand_id
1 'polypeptide(L)'
;MGVSKWYLASVSTPEKKPLHISELQWDVKRRSVTIGNLIVTFTATEFRLLYPLRSGAPVTYADLAWYAYNYTVDEKVRVMMDKHIDRIRGKLRGSGVYIYCVLNYGYLLLPEAP
;
A
#
# COMPACT_ATOMS: atom_id res chain seq x y z
N MET A 1 16.57 -29.10 48.93
CA MET A 1 16.97 -28.77 47.54
C MET A 1 16.05 -29.54 46.61
N GLY A 2 15.07 -28.88 46.01
CA GLY A 2 14.06 -29.51 45.16
C GLY A 2 13.67 -28.55 44.04
N VAL A 3 13.88 -29.00 42.80
CA VAL A 3 13.85 -28.24 41.56
C VAL A 3 12.41 -27.95 41.13
N SER A 4 12.09 -26.76 40.67
CA SER A 4 10.84 -26.47 39.95
C SER A 4 11.19 -25.71 38.67
N LYS A 5 11.43 -26.51 37.63
CA LYS A 5 11.74 -26.09 36.26
C LYS A 5 10.43 -25.70 35.58
N TRP A 6 10.13 -24.41 35.55
CA TRP A 6 9.02 -23.88 34.75
C TRP A 6 9.37 -24.03 33.26
N TYR A 7 8.68 -24.92 32.57
CA TYR A 7 8.68 -24.98 31.12
C TYR A 7 7.81 -23.83 30.59
N LEU A 8 8.45 -22.74 30.17
CA LEU A 8 7.80 -21.78 29.28
C LEU A 8 7.69 -22.45 27.91
N ALA A 9 6.50 -22.94 27.58
CA ALA A 9 6.17 -23.26 26.20
C ALA A 9 6.33 -21.98 25.39
N SER A 10 7.33 -21.95 24.51
CA SER A 10 7.48 -20.90 23.51
C SER A 10 6.24 -20.94 22.61
N VAL A 11 5.31 -20.03 22.84
CA VAL A 11 4.23 -19.76 21.89
C VAL A 11 4.91 -19.23 20.62
N SER A 12 5.07 -20.10 19.63
CA SER A 12 5.52 -19.72 18.30
C SER A 12 4.43 -18.83 17.69
N THR A 13 4.63 -17.52 17.77
CA THR A 13 3.80 -16.56 17.04
C THR A 13 3.86 -16.97 15.56
N PRO A 14 2.72 -17.20 14.88
CA PRO A 14 2.75 -17.59 13.48
C PRO A 14 3.45 -16.48 12.69
N GLU A 15 4.55 -16.86 12.04
CA GLU A 15 5.35 -15.98 11.21
C GLU A 15 4.45 -15.48 10.06
N LYS A 16 4.04 -14.21 10.12
CA LYS A 16 3.23 -13.60 9.05
C LYS A 16 4.08 -13.54 7.79
N LYS A 17 3.86 -14.49 6.88
CA LYS A 17 4.48 -14.47 5.55
C LYS A 17 4.19 -13.11 4.89
N PRO A 18 5.20 -12.46 4.27
CA PRO A 18 4.99 -11.17 3.60
C PRO A 18 3.96 -11.34 2.48
N LEU A 19 2.92 -10.50 2.50
CA LEU A 19 1.85 -10.50 1.51
C LEU A 19 2.42 -10.11 0.15
N HIS A 20 2.22 -10.93 -0.89
CA HIS A 20 2.64 -10.54 -2.23
C HIS A 20 1.60 -9.62 -2.88
N ILE A 21 2.05 -8.56 -3.57
CA ILE A 21 1.16 -7.61 -4.28
C ILE A 21 0.24 -8.34 -5.28
N SER A 22 0.73 -9.42 -5.89
CA SER A 22 -0.02 -10.26 -6.82
C SER A 22 -1.24 -10.95 -6.20
N GLU A 23 -1.29 -11.04 -4.86
CA GLU A 23 -2.40 -11.64 -4.11
C GLU A 23 -3.53 -10.64 -3.83
N LEU A 24 -3.31 -9.35 -4.12
CA LEU A 24 -4.33 -8.31 -4.00
C LEU A 24 -5.42 -8.50 -5.07
N GLN A 25 -6.68 -8.52 -4.65
CA GLN A 25 -7.80 -8.56 -5.58
C GLN A 25 -8.34 -7.15 -5.81
N TRP A 26 -8.37 -6.73 -7.07
CA TRP A 26 -8.76 -5.37 -7.45
C TRP A 26 -10.18 -5.37 -8.01
N ASP A 27 -11.09 -4.64 -7.39
CA ASP A 27 -12.41 -4.35 -7.94
C ASP A 27 -12.42 -2.93 -8.51
N VAL A 28 -12.25 -2.84 -9.83
CA VAL A 28 -12.21 -1.57 -10.56
C VAL A 28 -13.56 -0.85 -10.52
N LYS A 29 -14.68 -1.58 -10.50
CA LYS A 29 -16.03 -0.99 -10.50
C LYS A 29 -16.34 -0.35 -9.15
N ARG A 30 -16.00 -1.05 -8.06
CA ARG A 30 -16.20 -0.56 -6.70
C ARG A 30 -15.08 0.34 -6.20
N ARG A 31 -13.96 0.41 -6.92
CA ARG A 31 -12.74 1.15 -6.54
C ARG A 31 -12.21 0.68 -5.20
N SER A 32 -12.14 -0.64 -5.04
CA SER A 32 -11.71 -1.28 -3.82
C SER A 32 -10.62 -2.31 -4.09
N VAL A 33 -9.81 -2.56 -3.06
CA VAL A 33 -8.79 -3.60 -3.05
C VAL A 33 -9.08 -4.52 -1.87
N THR A 34 -9.12 -5.83 -2.13
CA THR A 34 -9.22 -6.86 -1.10
C THR A 34 -7.82 -7.39 -0.78
N ILE A 35 -7.48 -7.36 0.50
CA ILE A 35 -6.16 -7.65 1.08
C ILE A 35 -6.37 -8.70 2.16
N GLY A 36 -6.22 -9.99 1.82
CA GLY A 36 -6.70 -11.08 2.67
C GLY A 36 -8.21 -10.96 2.90
N ASN A 37 -8.62 -10.75 4.16
CA ASN A 37 -10.04 -10.58 4.53
C ASN A 37 -10.46 -9.11 4.65
N LEU A 38 -9.55 -8.16 4.43
CA LEU A 38 -9.81 -6.73 4.53
C LEU A 38 -10.21 -6.18 3.15
N ILE A 39 -11.32 -5.44 3.09
CA ILE A 39 -11.72 -4.70 1.89
C ILE A 39 -11.48 -3.21 2.15
N VAL A 40 -10.63 -2.58 1.32
CA VAL A 40 -10.32 -1.16 1.42
C VAL A 40 -10.90 -0.43 0.22
N THR A 41 -11.74 0.57 0.48
CA THR A 41 -12.42 1.36 -0.57
C THR A 41 -11.79 2.74 -0.73
N PHE A 42 -11.63 3.15 -1.99
CA PHE A 42 -10.98 4.39 -2.37
C PHE A 42 -11.94 5.33 -3.10
N THR A 43 -11.66 6.63 -3.02
CA THR A 43 -12.29 7.61 -3.90
C THR A 43 -11.81 7.41 -5.34
N ALA A 44 -12.49 8.04 -6.32
CA ALA A 44 -12.09 7.97 -7.73
C ALA A 44 -10.63 8.38 -7.96
N THR A 45 -10.20 9.48 -7.35
CA THR A 45 -8.84 10.01 -7.51
C THR A 45 -7.80 9.14 -6.83
N GLU A 46 -8.09 8.69 -5.60
CA GLU A 46 -7.19 7.78 -4.89
C GLU A 46 -6.99 6.47 -5.64
N PHE A 47 -8.08 5.90 -6.16
CA PHE A 47 -8.00 4.66 -6.93
C PHE A 47 -7.22 4.84 -8.24
N ARG A 48 -7.38 5.98 -8.93
CA ARG A 48 -6.61 6.29 -10.15
C ARG A 48 -5.12 6.47 -9.88
N LEU A 49 -4.72 6.95 -8.71
CA LEU A 49 -3.30 7.00 -8.30
C LEU A 49 -2.77 5.62 -7.91
N LEU A 50 -3.58 4.83 -7.20
CA LEU A 50 -3.16 3.54 -6.67
C LEU A 50 -3.10 2.44 -7.75
N TYR A 51 -4.06 2.41 -8.68
CA TYR A 51 -4.20 1.34 -9.67
C TYR A 51 -3.00 1.16 -10.61
N PRO A 52 -2.31 2.21 -11.08
CA PRO A 52 -1.06 2.06 -11.84
C PRO A 52 0.04 1.34 -11.05
N LEU A 53 0.07 1.49 -9.72
CA LEU A 53 1.08 0.90 -8.85
C LEU A 53 0.90 -0.62 -8.64
N ARG A 54 -0.22 -1.20 -9.11
CA ARG A 54 -0.57 -2.62 -8.90
C ARG A 54 0.46 -3.62 -9.43
N SER A 55 1.31 -3.19 -10.36
CA SER A 55 2.40 -4.03 -10.91
C SER A 55 3.54 -4.22 -9.91
N GLY A 56 3.60 -3.41 -8.84
CA GLY A 56 4.75 -3.34 -7.93
C GLY A 56 5.95 -2.59 -8.51
N ALA A 57 5.86 -2.11 -9.75
CA ALA A 57 6.91 -1.29 -10.35
C ALA A 57 6.74 0.19 -9.96
N PRO A 58 7.85 0.95 -9.86
CA PRO A 58 7.79 2.40 -9.70
C PRO A 58 7.07 3.08 -10.87
N VAL A 59 6.14 3.98 -10.55
CA VAL A 59 5.43 4.83 -11.53
C VAL A 59 5.79 6.29 -11.27
N THR A 60 6.11 7.02 -12.34
CA THR A 60 6.63 8.38 -12.24
C THR A 60 5.58 9.38 -11.75
N TYR A 61 6.02 10.50 -11.18
CA TYR A 61 5.11 11.61 -10.86
C TYR A 61 4.35 12.14 -12.07
N ALA A 62 4.98 12.17 -13.25
CA ALA A 62 4.35 12.63 -14.48
C ALA A 62 3.23 11.69 -14.93
N ASP A 63 3.48 10.38 -14.92
CA ASP A 63 2.48 9.38 -15.28
C ASP A 63 1.31 9.38 -14.29
N LEU A 64 1.60 9.46 -12.99
CA LEU A 64 0.57 9.52 -11.96
C LEU A 64 -0.29 10.78 -12.06
N ALA A 65 0.32 11.93 -12.36
CA ALA A 65 -0.40 13.17 -12.60
C ALA A 65 -1.35 13.03 -13.79
N TRP A 66 -0.89 12.41 -14.87
CA TRP A 66 -1.70 12.14 -16.05
C TRP A 66 -2.86 11.18 -15.73
N TYR A 67 -2.59 10.03 -15.10
CA TYR A 67 -3.62 9.04 -14.81
C TYR A 67 -4.70 9.53 -13.84
N ALA A 68 -4.32 10.31 -12.83
CA ALA A 68 -5.25 10.75 -11.79
C ALA A 68 -6.00 12.04 -12.13
N TYR A 69 -5.33 12.97 -12.82
CA TYR A 69 -5.81 14.33 -13.01
C TYR A 69 -5.92 14.76 -14.47
N ASN A 70 -5.33 14.00 -15.40
CA ASN A 70 -5.21 14.38 -16.81
C ASN A 70 -4.45 15.71 -17.01
N TYR A 71 -3.43 15.94 -16.18
CA TYR A 71 -2.59 17.15 -16.19
C TYR A 71 -1.11 16.80 -16.27
N THR A 72 -0.32 17.75 -16.78
CA THR A 72 1.14 17.73 -16.64
C THR A 72 1.51 17.97 -15.18
N VAL A 73 2.61 17.35 -14.72
CA VAL A 73 3.08 17.56 -13.36
C VAL A 73 3.69 18.95 -13.21
N ASP A 74 3.15 19.71 -12.26
CA ASP A 74 3.73 20.94 -11.73
C ASP A 74 3.78 20.86 -10.19
N GLU A 75 4.28 21.92 -9.54
CA GLU A 75 4.39 21.97 -8.08
C GLU A 75 3.04 21.80 -7.36
N LYS A 76 1.97 22.42 -7.87
CA LYS A 76 0.64 22.34 -7.26
C LYS A 76 0.05 20.94 -7.40
N VAL A 77 0.20 20.34 -8.58
CA VAL A 77 -0.19 18.94 -8.84
C VAL A 77 0.60 18.00 -7.96
N ARG A 78 1.91 18.23 -7.77
CA ARG A 78 2.76 17.43 -6.89
C ARG A 78 2.26 17.46 -5.44
N VAL A 79 1.97 18.64 -4.89
CA VAL A 79 1.44 18.82 -3.53
C VAL A 79 0.06 18.19 -3.38
N MET A 80 -0.82 18.33 -4.38
CA MET A 80 -2.14 17.69 -4.37
C MET A 80 -2.00 16.15 -4.39
N MET A 81 -1.10 15.61 -5.21
CA MET A 81 -0.80 14.19 -5.29
C MET A 81 -0.28 13.65 -3.96
N ASP A 82 0.68 14.32 -3.31
CA ASP A 82 1.19 13.93 -1.99
C ASP A 82 0.06 13.75 -0.98
N LYS A 83 -0.87 14.72 -0.91
CA LYS A 83 -2.04 14.65 0.00
C LYS A 83 -2.92 13.43 -0.26
N HIS A 84 -3.12 13.06 -1.53
CA HIS A 84 -3.89 11.87 -1.87
C HIS A 84 -3.13 10.58 -1.55
N ILE A 85 -1.82 10.54 -1.81
CA ILE A 85 -0.96 9.40 -1.43
C ILE A 85 -0.97 9.19 0.09
N ASP A 86 -0.92 10.25 0.88
CA ASP A 86 -0.99 10.13 2.34
C ASP A 86 -2.34 9.59 2.84
N ARG A 87 -3.45 9.97 2.20
CA ARG A 87 -4.76 9.38 2.48
C ARG A 87 -4.81 7.90 2.12
N ILE A 88 -4.25 7.51 0.97
CA ILE A 88 -4.15 6.11 0.56
C ILE A 88 -3.31 5.31 1.58
N ARG A 89 -2.16 5.84 1.98
CA ARG A 89 -1.31 5.25 3.03
C ARG A 89 -2.05 5.08 4.35
N GLY A 90 -2.83 6.08 4.75
CA GLY A 90 -3.67 5.98 5.95
C GLY A 90 -4.67 4.82 5.88
N LYS A 91 -5.24 4.57 4.70
CA LYS A 91 -6.18 3.44 4.46
C LYS A 91 -5.49 2.08 4.38
N LEU A 92 -4.26 2.04 3.89
CA LEU A 92 -3.49 0.80 3.72
C LEU A 92 -2.67 0.40 4.95
N ARG A 93 -2.45 1.30 5.91
CA ARG A 93 -1.63 1.03 7.10
C ARG A 93 -2.12 -0.21 7.85
N GLY A 94 -1.20 -1.15 8.11
CA GLY A 94 -1.50 -2.40 8.82
C GLY A 94 -2.22 -3.44 7.97
N SER A 95 -2.45 -3.18 6.68
CA SER A 95 -3.02 -4.16 5.75
C SER A 95 -1.98 -5.15 5.23
N GLY A 96 -0.68 -4.90 5.43
CA GLY A 96 0.39 -5.73 4.89
C GLY A 96 0.93 -5.28 3.53
N VAL A 97 0.40 -4.18 2.97
CA VAL A 97 0.97 -3.47 1.81
C VAL A 97 1.01 -1.97 2.06
N TYR A 98 1.97 -1.29 1.43
CA TYR A 98 2.20 0.13 1.63
C TYR A 98 2.74 0.83 0.38
N ILE A 99 2.47 2.13 0.25
CA ILE A 99 3.01 2.96 -0.84
C ILE A 99 4.31 3.60 -0.38
N TYR A 100 5.40 3.32 -1.10
CA TYR A 100 6.72 3.89 -0.87
C TYR A 100 7.03 4.98 -1.90
N CYS A 101 7.79 5.98 -1.47
CA CYS A 101 8.29 7.04 -2.34
C CYS A 101 9.64 6.62 -2.91
N VAL A 102 9.80 6.72 -4.23
CA VAL A 102 11.11 6.70 -4.89
C VAL A 102 11.51 8.15 -5.09
N LEU A 103 12.53 8.58 -4.34
CA LEU A 103 12.95 9.97 -4.28
C LEU A 103 13.18 10.53 -5.69
N ASN A 104 12.59 11.69 -5.96
CA ASN A 104 12.67 12.42 -7.25
C ASN A 104 12.16 11.65 -8.48
N TYR A 105 11.48 10.52 -8.30
CA TYR A 105 10.97 9.71 -9.40
C TYR A 105 9.45 9.55 -9.32
N GLY A 106 8.95 9.03 -8.20
CA GLY A 106 7.58 8.52 -8.19
C GLY A 106 7.21 7.74 -6.95
N TYR A 107 6.27 6.80 -7.11
CA TYR A 107 5.85 5.90 -6.06
C TYR A 107 5.80 4.46 -6.54
N LEU A 108 5.87 3.53 -5.60
CA LEU A 108 5.57 2.12 -5.83
C LEU A 108 4.75 1.55 -4.67
N LEU A 109 3.98 0.51 -4.97
CA LEU A 109 3.30 -0.30 -3.97
C LEU A 109 4.17 -1.51 -3.65
N LEU A 110 4.38 -1.82 -2.37
CA LEU A 110 5.14 -2.99 -1.91
C LEU A 110 4.47 -3.64 -0.70
N PRO A 111 4.87 -4.88 -0.34
CA PRO A 111 4.57 -5.41 0.98
C PRO A 111 4.99 -4.41 2.07
N GLU A 112 4.17 -4.24 3.09
CA GLU A 112 4.46 -3.38 4.23
C GLU A 112 5.59 -4.02 5.04
N ALA A 113 6.68 -3.28 5.22
CA ALA A 113 7.77 -3.70 6.08
C ALA A 113 7.27 -3.92 7.53
N PRO A 114 7.78 -4.93 8.24
CA PRO A 114 7.38 -5.24 9.62
C PRO A 114 7.68 -4.11 10.62
#